data_AF-A0AAP3A1P8-F1
#
_entry.id   AF-A0AAP3A1P8-F1
#
_cell.length_a   1.000
_cell.length_b   1.000
_cell.length_c   1.000
_cell.angle_alpha   90.00
_cell.angle_beta   90.00
_cell.angle_gamma   90.00
#
_symmetry.space_group_name_H-M   'P 1'
#
loop_
_entity.id
_entity.type
_entity.pdbx_description
1 polymer ?
#
loop_
_entity_poly.entity_id
_entity_poly.type
_entity_poly.pdbx_seq_one_letter_code
_entity_poly.pdbx_strand_id
1 'polypeptide(L)' 'GYTANADVNGARNILAAGHAVLACGGMVQSGRPLKQEPTEMIQATA' A
#
# COMPACT_ATOMS: atom_id res chain seq x y z
N GLY A 1 20.87 -16.91 -5.49
CA GLY A 1 19.99 -15.73 -5.51
C GLY A 1 18.62 -16.16 -5.96
N TYR A 2 17.56 -15.61 -5.39
CA TYR A 2 16.19 -15.89 -5.82
C TYR A 2 15.92 -15.10 -7.11
N THR A 3 15.87 -15.80 -8.24
CA THR A 3 15.66 -15.20 -9.57
C THR A 3 14.21 -15.37 -9.98
N ALA A 4 13.35 -14.53 -9.42
CA ALA A 4 11.97 -14.41 -9.87
C ALA A 4 11.65 -12.94 -10.09
N ASN A 5 10.79 -12.67 -11.08
CA ASN A 5 10.41 -11.32 -11.44
C ASN A 5 9.85 -10.57 -10.22
N ALA A 6 10.44 -9.40 -9.91
CA ALA A 6 10.11 -8.62 -8.73
C ALA A 6 8.65 -8.13 -8.74
N ASP A 7 8.13 -7.71 -9.90
CA ASP A 7 6.76 -7.24 -10.07
C ASP A 7 5.75 -8.35 -9.80
N VAL A 8 6.02 -9.56 -10.30
CA VAL A 8 5.16 -10.75 -10.08
C VAL A 8 5.16 -11.14 -8.60
N ASN A 9 6.31 -11.04 -7.92
CA ASN A 9 6.38 -11.28 -6.48
C ASN A 9 5.67 -10.17 -5.69
N GLY A 10 5.79 -8.92 -6.13
CA GLY A 10 5.09 -7.77 -5.56
C GLY A 10 3.57 -7.96 -5.63
N ALA A 11 3.04 -8.32 -6.80
CA ALA A 11 1.62 -8.59 -6.99
C ALA A 11 1.12 -9.72 -6.07
N ARG A 12 1.87 -10.83 -5.96
CA ARG A 12 1.53 -11.95 -5.06
C ARG A 12 1.51 -11.53 -3.59
N ASN A 13 2.49 -10.73 -3.14
CA ASN A 13 2.55 -10.26 -1.77
C ASN A 13 1.38 -9.34 -1.41
N ILE A 14 1.02 -8.41 -2.29
CA ILE A 14 -0.12 -7.51 -2.06
C ILE A 14 -1.43 -8.30 -1.99
N LEU A 15 -1.65 -9.27 -2.88
CA LEU A 15 -2.82 -10.13 -2.84
C LEU A 15 -2.90 -10.94 -1.53
N ALA A 16 -1.78 -11.54 -1.12
CA ALA A 16 -1.70 -12.31 0.12
C ALA A 16 -1.99 -11.45 1.35
N ALA A 17 -1.41 -10.24 1.41
CA ALA A 17 -1.65 -9.29 2.49
C ALA A 17 -3.13 -8.86 2.54
N GLY A 18 -3.74 -8.58 1.38
CA GLY A 18 -5.16 -8.23 1.29
C GLY A 18 -6.08 -9.36 1.80
N HIS A 19 -5.81 -10.61 1.40
CA HIS A 19 -6.54 -11.77 1.91
C HIS A 19 -6.37 -11.97 3.41
N ALA A 20 -5.15 -11.79 3.93
CA ALA A 20 -4.89 -11.90 5.37
C ALA A 20 -5.68 -10.85 6.16
N VAL A 21 -5.70 -9.59 5.70
CA VAL A 21 -6.48 -8.51 6.32
C VAL A 21 -7.98 -8.85 6.33
N LEU A 22 -8.54 -9.34 5.23
CA LEU A 22 -9.96 -9.69 5.15
C LEU A 22 -10.31 -10.88 6.05
N ALA A 23 -9.49 -11.93 6.05
CA ALA A 23 -9.71 -13.12 6.89
C ALA A 23 -9.65 -12.80 8.39
N CYS A 24 -8.84 -11.83 8.79
CA CYS A 24 -8.75 -11.35 10.17
C CYS A 24 -9.87 -10.38 10.58
N GLY A 25 -10.89 -10.17 9.74
CA GLY A 25 -12.01 -9.26 10.03
C GLY A 25 -11.72 -7.79 9.69
N GLY A 26 -10.65 -7.51 8.96
CA GLY A 26 -10.37 -6.19 8.40
C GLY A 26 -11.45 -5.80 7.39
N MET A 27 -11.93 -4.57 7.48
CA MET A 27 -12.91 -4.04 6.54
C MET A 27 -12.19 -3.43 5.32
N VAL A 28 -12.63 -3.80 4.12
CA VAL A 28 -12.20 -3.12 2.89
C VAL A 28 -12.83 -1.73 2.88
N GLN A 29 -12.01 -0.69 3.01
CA GLN A 29 -12.44 0.69 2.77
C GLN A 29 -12.60 0.87 1.25
N SER A 30 -13.77 0.52 0.73
CA SER A 30 -14.15 0.74 -0.68
C SER A 30 -14.66 2.16 -0.94
N GLY A 31 -14.54 3.06 0.05
CA GLY A 31 -14.90 4.47 -0.08
C GLY A 31 -14.05 5.17 -1.14
N ARG A 32 -14.55 6.29 -1.65
CA ARG A 32 -13.80 7.12 -2.61
C ARG A 32 -12.49 7.56 -1.94
N PRO A 33 -11.31 7.31 -2.53
CA PRO A 33 -10.05 7.79 -1.97
C PRO A 33 -10.14 9.29 -1.74
N LEU A 34 -9.86 9.75 -0.52
CA LEU A 34 -9.68 11.18 -0.30
C LEU A 34 -8.47 11.62 -1.12
N LYS A 35 -8.60 12.74 -1.85
CA LYS A 35 -7.44 13.38 -2.47
C LYS A 35 -6.43 13.65 -1.35
N GLN A 36 -5.27 12.99 -1.41
CA GLN A 36 -4.17 13.32 -0.53
C GLN A 36 -3.61 14.65 -1.03
N GLU A 37 -3.78 15.71 -0.24
CA GLU A 37 -3.02 16.93 -0.47
C GLU A 37 -1.55 16.67 -0.08
N PRO A 38 -0.58 17.18 -0.85
CA PRO A 38 0.82 17.12 -0.46
C PRO A 38 0.98 17.69 0.94
N THR A 39 1.65 16.97 1.84
CA THR A 39 2.12 17.57 3.08
C THR A 39 3.22 18.55 2.71
N GLU A 40 2.89 19.84 2.64
CA GLU A 40 3.87 20.91 2.43
C GLU A 40 4.85 20.93 3.62
N MET A 41 5.99 20.26 3.48
CA MET A 41 7.12 20.50 4.39
C MET A 41 7.76 21.84 3.99
N ILE A 42 7.35 22.92 4.66
CA ILE A 42 8.09 24.18 4.65
C ILE A 42 9.14 24.10 5.76
N GLN A 43 10.39 23.85 5.38
CA GLN A 43 11.54 24.13 6.25
C GLN A 43 12.30 25.31 5.64
N ALA A 44 11.97 26.52 6.10
CA ALA A 44 12.80 27.69 5.87
C ALA A 44 13.67 27.90 7.11
N THR A 45 14.95 27.55 7.03
CA THR A 45 15.97 28.13 7.91
C THR A 45 17.31 28.11 7.20
N ALA A 46 17.80 29.30 6.86
CA ALA A 46 19.19 29.57 6.50
C ALA A 46 19.94 30.03 7.75
#